data_AF-A0A2M4BUU0-F1
#
_entry.id   AF-A0A2M4BUU0-F1
#
_cell.length_a   1.000
_cell.length_b   1.000
_cell.length_c   1.000
_cell.angle_alpha   90.00
_cell.angle_beta   90.00
_cell.angle_gamma   90.00
#
_symmetry.space_group_name_H-M   'P 1'
#
loop_
_entity.id
_entity.type
_entity.pdbx_description
1 polymer ?
#
loop_
_entity_poly.entity_id
_entity_poly.type
_entity_poly.pdbx_seq_one_letter_code
_entity_poly.pdbx_strand_id
1 'polypeptide(L)'
;RKIPFFLTETGRRVVFYGSTAVAVGLFAGHYCPQTICISYYKDFIQAYRDGEERKLSEKLQQRYRRAISLLNLNEFEKKFIKPFVVYGFDVFNAGSFKSRFGAYVGIPTNYEYDSVDQIDRTDIKIRNQPIDWDSEGGKTLEQALVLTEDEQVFGIAREMLTMQTHKPLIQAIIPTVTWVFTYSLGSYLNERCNFYARPRSLRFALYTICGLFGFGLYSFSTDMTEIYYETDVDKQMARLGPDVVDAGARFYDKVLKKNIAIRQLTGDDYYTVKGNVNYLLRQKSAPLTLRKEFFQKGYKDFVGEENENESQSVM
;
A
#
# COMPACT_ATOMS: atom_id res chain seq x y z
N ARG A 1 -40.02 34.35 11.20
CA ARG A 1 -38.62 33.82 11.27
C ARG A 1 -38.35 33.10 9.96
N LYS A 2 -37.33 33.49 9.16
CA LYS A 2 -36.98 32.77 7.92
C LYS A 2 -36.55 31.35 8.27
N ILE A 3 -37.19 30.35 7.68
CA ILE A 3 -36.79 28.95 7.82
C ILE A 3 -35.44 28.79 7.10
N PRO A 4 -34.40 28.26 7.75
CA PRO A 4 -33.11 27.97 7.10
C PRO A 4 -33.30 27.06 5.88
N PHE A 5 -32.65 27.40 4.75
CA PHE A 5 -32.79 26.68 3.47
C PHE A 5 -32.57 25.16 3.61
N PHE A 6 -31.53 24.73 4.32
CA PHE A 6 -31.22 23.31 4.53
C PHE A 6 -32.25 22.52 5.36
N LEU A 7 -33.24 23.20 5.96
CA LEU A 7 -34.35 22.53 6.66
C LEU A 7 -35.58 22.31 5.77
N THR A 8 -35.64 23.03 4.65
CA THR A 8 -36.69 22.84 3.62
C THR A 8 -36.49 21.52 2.88
N GLU A 9 -37.56 21.00 2.29
CA GLU A 9 -37.49 19.78 1.49
C GLU A 9 -36.50 19.90 0.32
N THR A 10 -36.54 21.04 -0.38
CA THR A 10 -35.58 21.36 -1.46
C THR A 10 -34.15 21.36 -0.96
N GLY A 11 -33.87 21.99 0.19
CA GLY A 11 -32.54 22.01 0.78
C GLY A 11 -32.04 20.62 1.17
N ARG A 12 -32.92 19.73 1.66
CA ARG A 12 -32.56 18.33 1.97
C ARG A 12 -32.27 17.53 0.71
N ARG A 13 -33.04 17.72 -0.37
CA ARG A 13 -32.75 17.09 -1.67
C ARG A 13 -31.39 17.53 -2.21
N VAL A 14 -31.06 18.82 -2.10
CA VAL A 14 -29.73 19.33 -2.49
C VAL A 14 -28.61 18.66 -1.68
N VAL A 15 -28.77 18.54 -0.37
CA VAL A 15 -27.78 17.86 0.49
C VAL A 15 -27.66 16.37 0.15
N PHE A 16 -28.76 15.71 -0.16
CA PHE A 16 -28.75 14.31 -0.62
C PHE A 16 -27.96 14.15 -1.92
N TYR A 17 -28.26 14.95 -2.96
CA TYR A 17 -27.51 14.91 -4.21
C TYR A 17 -26.03 15.26 -4.02
N GLY A 18 -25.72 16.24 -3.15
CA GLY A 18 -24.35 16.56 -2.77
C GLY A 18 -23.64 15.38 -2.11
N SER A 19 -24.30 14.70 -1.18
CA SER A 19 -23.77 13.50 -0.51
C SER A 19 -23.54 12.35 -1.50
N THR A 20 -24.45 12.12 -2.44
CA THR A 20 -24.28 11.14 -3.53
C THR A 20 -23.11 11.50 -4.42
N ALA A 21 -22.94 12.77 -4.79
CA ALA A 21 -21.81 13.23 -5.58
C ALA A 21 -20.47 13.00 -4.85
N VAL A 22 -20.42 13.23 -3.53
CA VAL A 22 -19.25 12.90 -2.70
C VAL A 22 -18.99 11.40 -2.70
N ALA A 23 -20.01 10.56 -2.55
CA ALA A 23 -19.85 9.11 -2.58
C ALA A 23 -19.25 8.61 -3.91
N VAL A 24 -19.78 9.10 -5.03
CA VAL A 24 -19.25 8.79 -6.37
C VAL A 24 -17.82 9.31 -6.53
N GLY A 25 -17.55 10.53 -6.05
CA GLY A 25 -16.22 11.14 -6.07
C GLY A 25 -15.19 10.37 -5.26
N LEU A 26 -15.56 9.86 -4.08
CA LEU A 26 -14.71 9.00 -3.25
C LEU A 26 -14.37 7.69 -3.98
N PHE A 27 -15.38 7.01 -4.53
CA PHE A 27 -15.15 5.79 -5.30
C PHE A 27 -14.22 6.04 -6.50
N ALA A 28 -14.54 7.05 -7.32
CA ALA A 28 -13.75 7.40 -8.50
C ALA A 28 -12.33 7.83 -8.13
N GLY A 29 -12.16 8.65 -7.09
CA GLY A 29 -10.86 9.12 -6.62
C GLY A 29 -9.92 8.00 -6.19
N HIS A 30 -10.44 6.91 -5.60
CA HIS A 30 -9.65 5.75 -5.23
C HIS A 30 -9.50 4.73 -6.36
N TYR A 31 -10.55 4.50 -7.16
CA TYR A 31 -10.57 3.45 -8.17
C TYR A 31 -9.95 3.88 -9.52
N CYS A 32 -10.17 5.12 -9.96
CA CYS A 32 -9.70 5.60 -11.27
C CYS A 32 -8.17 5.61 -11.40
N PRO A 33 -7.36 6.06 -10.41
CA PRO A 33 -5.90 6.00 -10.50
C PRO A 33 -5.35 4.58 -10.67
N GLN A 34 -6.07 3.59 -10.14
CA GLN A 34 -5.71 2.16 -10.23
C GLN A 34 -6.31 1.48 -11.46
N THR A 35 -7.06 2.19 -12.30
CA THR A 35 -7.76 1.62 -13.46
C THR A 35 -7.65 2.51 -14.69
N ILE A 36 -8.57 3.46 -14.86
CA ILE A 36 -8.70 4.28 -16.07
C ILE A 36 -7.50 5.23 -16.23
N CYS A 37 -7.02 5.80 -15.13
CA CYS A 37 -5.94 6.80 -15.12
C CYS A 37 -4.57 6.19 -14.76
N ILE A 38 -4.45 4.87 -14.86
CA ILE A 38 -3.23 4.17 -14.44
C ILE A 38 -1.99 4.58 -15.22
N SER A 39 -2.14 4.96 -16.50
CA SER A 39 -1.02 5.46 -17.31
C SER A 39 -0.48 6.78 -16.78
N TYR A 40 -1.36 7.76 -16.49
CA TYR A 40 -0.97 9.03 -15.88
C TYR A 40 -0.33 8.83 -14.51
N TYR A 41 -0.86 7.88 -13.73
CA TYR A 41 -0.31 7.57 -12.43
C TYR A 41 1.09 6.95 -12.54
N LYS A 42 1.30 6.04 -13.49
CA LYS A 42 2.61 5.46 -13.84
C LYS A 42 3.58 6.56 -14.29
N ASP A 43 3.16 7.45 -15.19
CA ASP A 43 4.04 8.51 -15.71
C ASP A 43 4.43 9.52 -14.61
N PHE A 44 3.60 9.71 -13.58
CA PHE A 44 3.91 10.56 -12.43
C PHE A 44 4.99 9.97 -11.50
N ILE A 45 5.04 8.65 -11.35
CA ILE A 45 5.95 7.95 -10.42
C ILE A 45 7.17 7.33 -11.10
N GLN A 46 7.18 7.31 -12.43
CA GLN A 46 8.28 6.76 -13.23
C GLN A 46 9.56 7.56 -13.01
N ALA A 47 10.70 6.87 -13.04
CA ALA A 47 12.00 7.50 -13.00
C ALA A 47 12.34 8.10 -14.38
N TYR A 48 12.71 9.38 -14.39
CA TYR A 48 13.21 10.08 -15.57
C TYR A 48 14.69 10.41 -15.42
N ARG A 49 15.41 10.42 -16.54
CA ARG A 49 16.78 10.95 -16.64
C ARG A 49 16.84 11.85 -17.85
N ASP A 50 17.28 13.09 -17.66
CA ASP A 50 17.42 14.07 -18.74
C ASP A 50 16.14 14.30 -19.56
N GLY A 51 14.97 14.17 -18.92
CA GLY A 51 13.66 14.33 -19.55
C GLY A 51 13.14 13.08 -20.27
N GLU A 52 13.91 12.00 -20.32
CA GLU A 52 13.50 10.72 -20.90
C GLU A 52 13.16 9.67 -19.84
N GLU A 53 12.20 8.80 -20.18
CA GLU A 53 11.81 7.64 -19.38
C GLU A 53 12.99 6.67 -19.24
N ARG A 54 13.38 6.34 -17.99
CA ARG A 54 14.38 5.28 -17.77
C ARG A 54 13.80 3.93 -18.20
N LYS A 55 14.50 3.28 -19.14
CA LYS A 55 14.19 1.91 -19.59
C LYS A 55 14.82 0.89 -18.64
N LEU A 56 14.20 -0.28 -18.53
CA LEU A 56 14.78 -1.39 -17.78
C LEU A 56 16.03 -1.92 -18.47
N SER A 57 17.13 -2.00 -17.74
CA SER A 57 18.31 -2.76 -18.13
C SER A 57 17.99 -4.25 -18.26
N GLU A 58 18.78 -4.98 -19.07
CA GLU A 58 18.57 -6.42 -19.33
C GLU A 58 18.56 -7.24 -18.02
N LYS A 59 19.35 -6.82 -17.05
CA LYS A 59 19.43 -7.40 -15.71
C LYS A 59 18.11 -7.29 -14.95
N LEU A 60 17.48 -6.12 -14.96
CA LEU A 60 16.16 -5.93 -14.35
C LEU A 60 15.08 -6.72 -15.11
N GLN A 61 15.17 -6.80 -16.44
CA GLN A 61 14.27 -7.63 -17.24
C GLN A 61 14.40 -9.12 -16.88
N GLN A 62 15.62 -9.62 -16.68
CA GLN A 62 15.86 -11.00 -16.25
C GLN A 62 15.25 -11.29 -14.88
N ARG A 63 15.44 -10.39 -13.90
CA ARG A 63 14.84 -10.51 -12.55
C ARG A 63 13.32 -10.45 -12.59
N TYR A 64 12.76 -9.56 -13.40
CA TYR A 64 11.33 -9.50 -13.67
C TYR A 64 10.79 -10.81 -14.26
N ARG A 65 11.47 -11.39 -15.27
CA ARG A 65 11.11 -12.69 -15.84
C ARG A 65 11.19 -13.81 -14.80
N ARG A 66 12.22 -13.80 -13.94
CA ARG A 66 12.37 -14.75 -12.84
C ARG A 66 11.24 -14.64 -11.82
N ALA A 67 10.79 -13.43 -11.48
CA ALA A 67 9.63 -13.22 -10.61
C ALA A 67 8.32 -13.73 -11.23
N ILE A 68 8.10 -13.52 -12.54
CA ILE A 68 6.96 -14.11 -13.26
C ILE A 68 6.97 -15.64 -13.17
N SER A 69 8.14 -16.25 -13.43
CA SER A 69 8.29 -17.70 -13.37
C SER A 69 8.07 -18.25 -11.96
N LEU A 70 8.54 -17.53 -10.93
CA LEU A 70 8.37 -17.91 -9.53
C LEU A 70 6.89 -17.98 -9.12
N LEU A 71 6.07 -17.04 -9.61
CA LEU A 71 4.64 -16.99 -9.30
C LEU A 71 3.78 -17.88 -10.20
N ASN A 72 4.37 -18.49 -11.24
CA ASN A 72 3.66 -19.26 -12.25
C ASN A 72 2.42 -18.53 -12.81
N LEU A 73 2.58 -17.24 -13.14
CA LEU A 73 1.48 -16.41 -13.66
C LEU A 73 0.88 -17.03 -14.92
N ASN A 74 -0.42 -16.88 -15.11
CA ASN A 74 -1.07 -17.33 -16.34
C ASN A 74 -0.70 -16.41 -17.54
N GLU A 75 -0.92 -16.90 -18.76
CA GLU A 75 -0.58 -16.14 -19.98
C GLU A 75 -1.31 -14.79 -20.10
N PHE A 76 -2.50 -14.69 -19.52
CA PHE A 76 -3.24 -13.44 -19.46
C PHE A 76 -2.53 -12.44 -18.54
N GLU A 77 -2.22 -12.81 -17.30
CA GLU A 77 -1.51 -11.98 -16.33
C GLU A 77 -0.17 -11.49 -16.88
N LYS A 78 0.62 -12.40 -17.48
CA LYS A 78 1.90 -12.07 -18.13
C LYS A 78 1.76 -10.98 -19.20
N LYS A 79 0.67 -10.99 -19.98
CA LYS A 79 0.42 -10.00 -21.03
C LYS A 79 -0.05 -8.65 -20.48
N PHE A 80 -0.71 -8.66 -19.32
CA PHE A 80 -1.31 -7.48 -18.71
C PHE A 80 -0.43 -6.79 -17.65
N ILE A 81 0.64 -7.46 -17.17
CA ILE A 81 1.68 -6.82 -16.36
C ILE A 81 2.71 -6.11 -17.23
N LYS A 82 3.08 -4.87 -16.87
CA LYS A 82 4.14 -4.12 -17.52
C LYS A 82 5.16 -3.62 -16.49
N PRO A 83 6.45 -3.94 -16.65
CA PRO A 83 7.46 -3.39 -15.77
C PRO A 83 7.86 -1.97 -16.20
N PHE A 84 8.20 -1.13 -15.24
CA PHE A 84 8.80 0.19 -15.47
C PHE A 84 9.80 0.52 -14.35
N VAL A 85 10.69 1.49 -14.57
CA VAL A 85 11.61 1.94 -13.52
C VAL A 85 10.91 2.99 -12.66
N VAL A 86 10.80 2.75 -11.35
CA VAL A 86 10.13 3.68 -10.42
C VAL A 86 11.14 4.59 -9.74
N TYR A 87 10.71 5.82 -9.45
CA TYR A 87 11.48 6.74 -8.62
C TYR A 87 11.42 6.31 -7.15
N GLY A 88 12.59 6.22 -6.50
CA GLY A 88 12.74 5.81 -5.11
C GLY A 88 13.45 4.46 -4.94
N PHE A 89 13.38 3.91 -3.72
CA PHE A 89 14.11 2.69 -3.32
C PHE A 89 13.20 1.49 -3.02
N ASP A 90 11.90 1.64 -3.24
CA ASP A 90 10.90 0.62 -2.94
C ASP A 90 10.25 0.15 -4.24
N VAL A 91 9.97 -1.15 -4.31
CA VAL A 91 9.17 -1.72 -5.40
C VAL A 91 7.76 -1.21 -5.26
N PHE A 92 7.14 -0.91 -6.40
CA PHE A 92 5.83 -0.28 -6.44
C PHE A 92 4.85 -1.12 -7.28
N ASN A 93 3.59 -1.15 -6.85
CA ASN A 93 2.49 -1.71 -7.63
C ASN A 93 1.44 -0.65 -7.96
N ALA A 94 0.95 -0.66 -9.20
CA ALA A 94 -0.28 -0.01 -9.59
C ALA A 94 -1.13 -0.93 -10.45
N GLY A 95 -2.44 -0.85 -10.27
CA GLY A 95 -3.43 -1.65 -10.98
C GLY A 95 -3.73 -2.99 -10.35
N SER A 96 -4.41 -3.83 -11.11
CA SER A 96 -4.79 -5.18 -10.70
C SER A 96 -5.04 -6.06 -11.91
N PHE A 97 -4.74 -7.35 -11.80
CA PHE A 97 -5.06 -8.34 -12.82
C PHE A 97 -6.56 -8.61 -12.96
N LYS A 98 -7.36 -8.19 -11.96
CA LYS A 98 -8.83 -8.25 -12.02
C LYS A 98 -9.43 -7.11 -12.84
N SER A 99 -8.59 -6.20 -13.33
CA SER A 99 -8.99 -5.03 -14.10
C SER A 99 -8.53 -5.14 -15.56
N ARG A 100 -9.39 -4.71 -16.50
CA ARG A 100 -9.06 -4.70 -17.94
C ARG A 100 -7.97 -3.69 -18.32
N PHE A 101 -7.63 -2.77 -17.42
CA PHE A 101 -6.66 -1.70 -17.68
C PHE A 101 -5.20 -2.14 -17.45
N GLY A 102 -5.00 -3.37 -16.97
CA GLY A 102 -3.68 -3.95 -16.72
C GLY A 102 -3.08 -3.55 -15.38
N ALA A 103 -1.81 -3.90 -15.19
CA ALA A 103 -1.06 -3.62 -13.98
C ALA A 103 0.40 -3.24 -14.31
N TYR A 104 0.99 -2.40 -13.47
CA TYR A 104 2.35 -1.92 -13.62
C TYR A 104 3.17 -2.23 -12.38
N VAL A 105 4.32 -2.88 -12.58
CA VAL A 105 5.30 -3.13 -11.52
C VAL A 105 6.46 -2.15 -11.67
N GLY A 106 6.62 -1.30 -10.67
CA GLY A 106 7.70 -0.34 -10.58
C GLY A 106 8.92 -0.97 -9.91
N ILE A 107 10.01 -1.09 -10.64
CA ILE A 107 11.27 -1.65 -10.15
C ILE A 107 12.23 -0.49 -9.87
N PRO A 108 12.75 -0.34 -8.65
CA PRO A 108 13.55 0.82 -8.29
C PRO A 108 14.96 0.70 -8.88
N THR A 109 15.61 1.84 -9.12
CA THR A 109 16.94 1.88 -9.75
C THR A 109 18.01 1.21 -8.90
N ASN A 110 17.86 1.17 -7.58
CA ASN A 110 18.85 0.53 -6.69
C ASN A 110 18.97 -0.99 -6.90
N TYR A 111 18.01 -1.60 -7.59
CA TYR A 111 18.12 -3.00 -7.95
C TYR A 111 19.27 -3.23 -8.94
N GLU A 112 19.69 -2.21 -9.70
CA GLU A 112 20.82 -2.36 -10.63
C GLU A 112 22.15 -2.61 -9.92
N TYR A 113 22.31 -2.18 -8.66
CA TYR A 113 23.56 -2.27 -7.91
C TYR A 113 23.86 -3.71 -7.45
N ASP A 114 25.07 -4.21 -7.75
CA ASP A 114 25.60 -5.47 -7.20
C ASP A 114 26.52 -5.27 -6.00
N SER A 115 27.15 -4.09 -5.92
CA SER A 115 28.07 -3.73 -4.84
C SER A 115 27.88 -2.27 -4.45
N VAL A 116 28.41 -1.93 -3.28
CA VAL A 116 28.38 -0.57 -2.72
C VAL A 116 29.08 0.43 -3.65
N ASP A 117 30.12 0.00 -4.36
CA ASP A 117 30.90 0.85 -5.26
C ASP A 117 30.12 1.29 -6.51
N GLN A 118 29.07 0.56 -6.88
CA GLN A 118 28.22 0.88 -8.04
C GLN A 118 27.10 1.88 -7.72
N ILE A 119 26.96 2.29 -6.47
CA ILE A 119 25.90 3.22 -6.06
C ILE A 119 26.19 4.60 -6.62
N ASP A 120 25.23 5.14 -7.39
CA ASP A 120 25.29 6.53 -7.83
C ASP A 120 24.96 7.48 -6.67
N ARG A 121 26.00 7.86 -5.92
CA ARG A 121 25.91 8.74 -4.75
C ARG A 121 25.46 10.16 -5.10
N THR A 122 25.57 10.58 -6.37
CA THR A 122 25.32 11.98 -6.77
C THR A 122 23.84 12.27 -7.00
N ASP A 123 23.10 11.26 -7.47
CA ASP A 123 21.66 11.36 -7.75
C ASP A 123 20.79 11.08 -6.52
N ILE A 124 21.34 10.40 -5.50
CA ILE A 124 20.60 10.02 -4.30
C ILE A 124 20.50 11.19 -3.32
N LYS A 125 19.27 11.67 -3.11
CA LYS A 125 18.93 12.71 -2.15
C LYS A 125 17.78 12.26 -1.27
N ILE A 126 17.87 12.55 0.02
CA ILE A 126 16.76 12.36 0.96
C ILE A 126 16.18 13.73 1.26
N ARG A 127 14.88 13.95 1.00
CA ARG A 127 14.20 15.25 1.18
C ARG A 127 14.93 16.42 0.48
N ASN A 128 15.43 16.18 -0.74
CA ASN A 128 16.27 17.11 -1.51
C ASN A 128 17.60 17.51 -0.86
N GLN A 129 18.02 16.84 0.21
CA GLN A 129 19.30 17.04 0.86
C GLN A 129 20.30 15.96 0.43
N PRO A 130 21.58 16.33 0.20
CA PRO A 130 22.63 15.36 -0.05
C PRO A 130 22.88 14.51 1.20
N ILE A 131 23.28 13.26 1.00
CA ILE A 131 23.58 12.33 2.08
C ILE A 131 25.06 12.45 2.45
N ASP A 132 25.34 12.51 3.75
CA ASP A 132 26.69 12.26 4.26
C ASP A 132 26.96 10.75 4.28
N TRP A 133 27.63 10.27 3.25
CA TRP A 133 27.95 8.84 3.06
C TRP A 133 28.99 8.32 4.06
N ASP A 134 29.82 9.20 4.65
CA ASP A 134 30.86 8.81 5.60
C ASP A 134 30.31 8.58 7.01
N SER A 135 29.11 9.11 7.29
CA SER A 135 28.37 8.88 8.52
C SER A 135 27.97 7.42 8.72
N GLU A 136 27.73 7.00 9.97
CA GLU A 136 27.23 5.65 10.28
C GLU A 136 25.90 5.34 9.58
N GLY A 137 25.02 6.35 9.49
CA GLY A 137 23.76 6.25 8.75
C GLY A 137 23.98 6.08 7.25
N GLY A 138 24.95 6.80 6.66
CA GLY A 138 25.32 6.67 5.26
C GLY A 138 25.84 5.26 4.92
N LYS A 139 26.73 4.73 5.75
CA LYS A 139 27.27 3.36 5.61
C LYS A 139 26.22 2.26 5.81
N THR A 140 25.28 2.49 6.72
CA THR A 140 24.16 1.56 6.90
C THR A 140 23.21 1.60 5.70
N LEU A 141 22.98 2.79 5.14
CA LEU A 141 22.12 2.98 3.97
C LEU A 141 22.71 2.31 2.73
N GLU A 142 23.99 2.53 2.43
CA GLU A 142 24.63 1.96 1.24
C GLU A 142 24.57 0.42 1.24
N GLN A 143 24.78 -0.21 2.40
CA GLN A 143 24.66 -1.66 2.55
C GLN A 143 23.22 -2.16 2.39
N ALA A 144 22.24 -1.38 2.85
CA ALA A 144 20.83 -1.72 2.75
C ALA A 144 20.27 -1.53 1.33
N LEU A 145 20.87 -0.64 0.53
CA LEU A 145 20.46 -0.38 -0.86
C LEU A 145 20.90 -1.47 -1.84
N VAL A 146 21.93 -2.24 -1.51
CA VAL A 146 22.42 -3.35 -2.33
C VAL A 146 21.69 -4.62 -1.93
N LEU A 147 20.75 -5.08 -2.76
CA LEU A 147 20.00 -6.33 -2.54
C LEU A 147 20.59 -7.48 -3.38
N THR A 148 20.59 -8.70 -2.83
CA THR A 148 20.94 -9.90 -3.61
C THR A 148 19.86 -10.20 -4.64
N GLU A 149 20.18 -10.97 -5.68
CA GLU A 149 19.21 -11.26 -6.75
C GLU A 149 17.91 -11.88 -6.21
N ASP A 150 18.00 -12.82 -5.27
CA ASP A 150 16.82 -13.48 -4.70
C ASP A 150 15.95 -12.51 -3.87
N GLU A 151 16.57 -11.59 -3.12
CA GLU A 151 15.84 -10.55 -2.38
C GLU A 151 15.11 -9.58 -3.33
N GLN A 152 15.74 -9.27 -4.47
CA GLN A 152 15.12 -8.43 -5.49
C GLN A 152 13.94 -9.13 -6.17
N VAL A 153 14.13 -10.40 -6.55
CA VAL A 153 13.06 -11.22 -7.13
C VAL A 153 11.91 -11.38 -6.14
N PHE A 154 12.20 -11.58 -4.86
CA PHE A 154 11.20 -11.62 -3.79
C PHE A 154 10.38 -10.32 -3.74
N GLY A 155 11.05 -9.17 -3.73
CA GLY A 155 10.39 -7.86 -3.70
C GLY A 155 9.46 -7.64 -4.90
N ILE A 156 9.92 -7.98 -6.11
CA ILE A 156 9.12 -7.89 -7.33
C ILE A 156 7.93 -8.85 -7.29
N ALA A 157 8.16 -10.12 -6.95
CA ALA A 157 7.12 -11.14 -6.88
C ALA A 157 6.03 -10.80 -5.86
N ARG A 158 6.40 -10.27 -4.68
CA ARG A 158 5.44 -9.82 -3.67
C ARG A 158 4.50 -8.74 -4.19
N GLU A 159 5.03 -7.75 -4.91
CA GLU A 159 4.21 -6.68 -5.51
C GLU A 159 3.30 -7.22 -6.62
N MET A 160 3.79 -8.18 -7.43
CA MET A 160 2.98 -8.86 -8.44
C MET A 160 1.82 -9.66 -7.81
N LEU A 161 2.06 -10.40 -6.73
CA LEU A 161 1.00 -11.10 -6.01
C LEU A 161 -0.03 -10.12 -5.43
N THR A 162 0.43 -8.97 -4.93
CA THR A 162 -0.48 -7.93 -4.44
C THR A 162 -1.46 -7.48 -5.53
N MET A 163 -1.03 -7.41 -6.80
CA MET A 163 -1.90 -7.06 -7.93
C MET A 163 -2.97 -8.14 -8.27
N GLN A 164 -2.77 -9.40 -7.87
CA GLN A 164 -3.78 -10.47 -8.04
C GLN A 164 -4.95 -10.28 -7.07
N THR A 165 -4.74 -9.56 -5.96
CA THR A 165 -5.76 -9.36 -4.93
C THR A 165 -6.86 -8.39 -5.39
N HIS A 166 -7.97 -8.39 -4.65
CA HIS A 166 -9.07 -7.42 -4.83
C HIS A 166 -8.84 -6.10 -4.08
N LYS A 167 -7.65 -5.90 -3.51
CA LYS A 167 -7.31 -4.76 -2.66
C LYS A 167 -7.69 -3.40 -3.27
N PRO A 168 -7.34 -3.06 -4.53
CA PRO A 168 -7.68 -1.74 -5.08
C PRO A 168 -9.19 -1.47 -5.17
N LEU A 169 -10.00 -2.50 -5.44
CA LEU A 169 -11.45 -2.38 -5.50
C LEU A 169 -12.04 -2.20 -4.10
N ILE A 170 -11.64 -3.05 -3.14
CA ILE A 170 -12.14 -2.97 -1.77
C ILE A 170 -11.75 -1.62 -1.13
N GLN A 171 -10.53 -1.14 -1.35
CA GLN A 171 -10.09 0.17 -0.87
C GLN A 171 -10.84 1.35 -1.47
N ALA A 172 -11.44 1.21 -2.66
CA ALA A 172 -12.35 2.22 -3.22
C ALA A 172 -13.78 2.12 -2.66
N ILE A 173 -14.24 0.91 -2.33
CA ILE A 173 -15.58 0.67 -1.78
C ILE A 173 -15.67 1.17 -0.33
N ILE A 174 -14.67 0.90 0.51
CA ILE A 174 -14.70 1.25 1.95
C ILE A 174 -15.06 2.73 2.21
N PRO A 175 -14.34 3.74 1.67
CA PRO A 175 -14.66 5.15 1.92
C PRO A 175 -16.06 5.53 1.42
N THR A 176 -16.52 4.90 0.33
CA THR A 176 -17.83 5.14 -0.27
C THR A 176 -18.94 4.62 0.65
N VAL A 177 -18.82 3.37 1.10
CA VAL A 177 -19.81 2.72 1.96
C VAL A 177 -19.85 3.39 3.33
N THR A 178 -18.70 3.72 3.92
CA THR A 178 -18.65 4.39 5.23
C THR A 178 -19.25 5.80 5.16
N TRP A 179 -19.04 6.54 4.07
CA TRP A 179 -19.68 7.83 3.84
C TRP A 179 -21.20 7.71 3.73
N VAL A 180 -21.69 6.81 2.87
CA VAL A 180 -23.14 6.57 2.68
C VAL A 180 -23.79 6.14 4.00
N PHE A 181 -23.14 5.26 4.75
CA PHE A 181 -23.58 4.82 6.06
C PHE A 181 -23.66 6.00 7.04
N THR A 182 -22.61 6.82 7.13
CA THR A 182 -22.55 7.96 8.05
C THR A 182 -23.63 9.00 7.73
N TYR A 183 -23.82 9.31 6.46
CA TYR A 183 -24.87 10.20 5.99
C TYR A 183 -26.28 9.66 6.30
N SER A 184 -26.51 8.37 6.03
CA SER A 184 -27.80 7.72 6.26
C SER A 184 -28.12 7.65 7.75
N LEU A 185 -27.15 7.32 8.59
CA LEU A 185 -27.29 7.30 10.05
C LEU A 185 -27.63 8.70 10.58
N GLY A 186 -26.89 9.73 10.15
CA GLY A 186 -27.16 11.10 10.54
C GLY A 186 -28.56 11.57 10.11
N SER A 187 -28.98 11.24 8.89
CA SER A 187 -30.30 11.58 8.35
C SER A 187 -31.42 10.86 9.11
N TYR A 188 -31.26 9.55 9.34
CA TYR A 188 -32.21 8.73 10.10
C TYR A 188 -32.39 9.23 11.53
N LEU A 189 -31.29 9.56 12.23
CA LEU A 189 -31.34 10.12 13.58
C LEU A 189 -31.98 11.51 13.59
N ASN A 190 -31.74 12.33 12.57
CA ASN A 190 -32.41 13.63 12.47
C ASN A 190 -33.93 13.50 12.38
N GLU A 191 -34.42 12.54 11.60
CA GLU A 191 -35.86 12.29 11.41
C GLU A 191 -36.49 11.65 12.65
N ARG A 192 -35.93 10.53 13.12
CA ARG A 192 -36.50 9.74 14.23
C ARG A 192 -36.56 10.53 15.54
N CYS A 193 -35.54 11.33 15.84
CA CYS A 193 -35.45 12.10 17.08
C CYS A 193 -35.84 13.58 16.89
N ASN A 194 -36.34 13.94 15.71
CA ASN A 194 -36.76 15.29 15.34
C ASN A 194 -35.70 16.37 15.64
N PHE A 195 -34.41 16.07 15.38
CA PHE A 195 -33.33 17.03 15.60
C PHE A 195 -33.50 18.28 14.71
N TYR A 196 -34.25 18.21 13.61
CA TYR A 196 -34.59 19.36 12.75
C TYR A 196 -35.42 20.45 13.44
N ALA A 197 -36.06 20.18 14.57
CA ALA A 197 -36.73 21.18 15.41
C ALA A 197 -35.84 21.68 16.58
N ARG A 198 -34.74 20.98 16.86
CA ARG A 198 -33.84 21.23 18.01
C ARG A 198 -32.81 22.34 17.72
N PRO A 199 -32.18 22.96 18.75
CA PRO A 199 -31.15 23.98 18.55
C PRO A 199 -29.94 23.48 17.74
N ARG A 200 -29.23 24.41 17.09
CA ARG A 200 -28.09 24.10 16.21
C ARG A 200 -26.95 23.38 16.92
N SER A 201 -26.67 23.73 18.17
CA SER A 201 -25.61 23.09 18.98
C SER A 201 -25.83 21.58 19.14
N LEU A 202 -27.07 21.17 19.37
CA LEU A 202 -27.42 19.76 19.53
C LEU A 202 -27.27 18.98 18.21
N ARG A 203 -27.56 19.60 17.07
CA ARG A 203 -27.31 19.00 15.74
C ARG A 203 -25.84 18.89 15.42
N PHE A 204 -25.07 19.93 15.78
CA PHE A 204 -23.62 19.90 15.62
C PHE A 204 -23.02 18.75 16.44
N ALA A 205 -23.44 18.58 17.70
CA ALA A 205 -23.01 17.46 18.52
C ALA A 205 -23.37 16.10 17.88
N LEU A 206 -24.59 15.93 17.36
CA LEU A 206 -25.00 14.72 16.63
C LEU A 206 -24.09 14.47 15.41
N TYR A 207 -23.87 15.47 14.57
CA TYR A 207 -23.06 15.31 13.34
C TYR A 207 -21.60 15.05 13.65
N THR A 208 -21.07 15.64 14.73
CA THR A 208 -19.73 15.32 15.22
C THR A 208 -19.64 13.88 15.68
N ILE A 209 -20.61 13.38 16.45
CA ILE A 209 -20.64 11.97 16.90
C ILE A 209 -20.74 11.03 15.70
N CYS A 210 -21.68 11.27 14.78
CA CYS A 210 -21.81 10.46 13.56
C CYS A 210 -20.54 10.51 12.71
N GLY A 211 -19.93 11.70 12.56
CA GLY A 211 -18.71 11.90 11.80
C GLY A 211 -17.51 11.16 12.40
N LEU A 212 -17.33 11.22 13.73
CA LEU A 212 -16.29 10.47 14.44
C LEU A 212 -16.50 8.97 14.32
N PHE A 213 -17.75 8.49 14.43
CA PHE A 213 -18.09 7.09 14.24
C PHE A 213 -17.81 6.62 12.81
N GLY A 214 -18.22 7.41 11.81
CA GLY A 214 -17.96 7.16 10.40
C GLY A 214 -16.47 7.13 10.06
N PHE A 215 -15.70 8.07 10.59
CA PHE A 215 -14.25 8.12 10.45
C PHE A 215 -13.56 6.93 11.13
N GLY A 216 -14.04 6.52 12.30
CA GLY A 216 -13.58 5.32 13.00
C GLY A 216 -13.82 4.05 12.17
N LEU A 217 -15.03 3.88 11.64
CA LEU A 217 -15.38 2.76 10.77
C LEU A 217 -14.52 2.74 9.50
N TYR A 218 -14.39 3.88 8.81
CA TYR A 218 -13.51 4.02 7.66
C TYR A 218 -12.07 3.62 7.98
N SER A 219 -11.54 4.15 9.10
CA SER A 219 -10.15 3.92 9.47
C SER A 219 -9.88 2.46 9.78
N PHE A 220 -10.73 1.87 10.64
CA PHE A 220 -10.60 0.47 11.03
C PHE A 220 -10.77 -0.48 9.85
N SER A 221 -11.81 -0.30 9.01
CA SER A 221 -12.04 -1.15 7.84
C SER A 221 -10.88 -1.07 6.85
N THR A 222 -10.34 0.12 6.61
CA THR A 222 -9.22 0.30 5.68
C THR A 222 -7.93 -0.34 6.22
N ASP A 223 -7.61 -0.16 7.50
CA ASP A 223 -6.41 -0.75 8.12
C ASP A 223 -6.49 -2.27 8.18
N MET A 224 -7.62 -2.81 8.61
CA MET A 224 -7.82 -4.25 8.64
C MET A 224 -7.67 -4.86 7.25
N THR A 225 -8.23 -4.19 6.23
CA THR A 225 -8.12 -4.66 4.84
C THR A 225 -6.68 -4.62 4.34
N GLU A 226 -5.93 -3.56 4.66
CA GLU A 226 -4.51 -3.44 4.31
C GLU A 226 -3.70 -4.59 4.94
N ILE A 227 -3.81 -4.77 6.26
CA ILE A 227 -3.11 -5.80 7.02
C ILE A 227 -3.49 -7.20 6.52
N TYR A 228 -4.78 -7.42 6.24
CA TYR A 228 -5.27 -8.70 5.72
C TYR A 228 -4.58 -9.06 4.40
N TYR A 229 -4.59 -8.16 3.41
CA TYR A 229 -3.98 -8.45 2.11
C TYR A 229 -2.44 -8.52 2.18
N GLU A 230 -1.79 -7.69 3.00
CA GLU A 230 -0.33 -7.80 3.20
C GLU A 230 0.05 -9.16 3.80
N THR A 231 -0.71 -9.61 4.81
CA THR A 231 -0.47 -10.90 5.47
C THR A 231 -0.78 -12.07 4.54
N ASP A 232 -1.86 -11.98 3.76
CA ASP A 232 -2.22 -13.00 2.78
C ASP A 232 -1.15 -13.14 1.69
N VAL A 233 -0.65 -12.02 1.15
CA VAL A 233 0.45 -12.03 0.18
C VAL A 233 1.72 -12.62 0.79
N ASP A 234 2.07 -12.27 2.02
CA ASP A 234 3.26 -12.84 2.68
C ASP A 234 3.11 -14.36 2.91
N LYS A 235 1.91 -14.84 3.28
CA LYS A 235 1.61 -16.28 3.39
C LYS A 235 1.74 -16.98 2.04
N GLN A 236 1.20 -16.39 0.97
CA GLN A 236 1.34 -16.94 -0.38
C GLN A 236 2.81 -16.99 -0.82
N MET A 237 3.60 -15.95 -0.54
CA MET A 237 5.04 -15.96 -0.81
C MET A 237 5.76 -17.05 -0.04
N ALA A 238 5.42 -17.25 1.24
CA ALA A 238 6.05 -18.28 2.07
C ALA A 238 5.78 -19.71 1.54
N ARG A 239 4.60 -19.96 0.97
CA ARG A 239 4.23 -21.25 0.36
C ARG A 239 5.04 -21.62 -0.89
N LEU A 240 5.74 -20.66 -1.50
CA LEU A 240 6.52 -20.92 -2.71
C LEU A 240 7.82 -21.70 -2.44
N GLY A 241 8.23 -21.81 -1.17
CA GLY A 241 9.32 -22.69 -0.74
C GLY A 241 10.31 -22.03 0.22
N PRO A 242 11.22 -22.83 0.81
CA PRO A 242 12.17 -22.38 1.83
C PRO A 242 13.13 -21.28 1.32
N ASP A 243 13.52 -21.32 0.05
CA ASP A 243 14.41 -20.31 -0.54
C ASP A 243 13.74 -18.92 -0.59
N VAL A 244 12.43 -18.89 -0.87
CA VAL A 244 11.63 -17.65 -0.89
C VAL A 244 11.45 -17.10 0.52
N VAL A 245 11.33 -17.99 1.51
CA VAL A 245 11.22 -17.62 2.93
C VAL A 245 12.52 -16.99 3.43
N ASP A 246 13.67 -17.59 3.12
CA ASP A 246 14.99 -17.02 3.44
C ASP A 246 15.19 -15.66 2.75
N ALA A 247 14.89 -15.58 1.45
CA ALA A 247 14.97 -14.34 0.69
C ALA A 247 14.06 -13.24 1.28
N GLY A 248 12.86 -13.60 1.74
CA GLY A 248 11.92 -12.70 2.41
C GLY A 248 12.47 -12.15 3.72
N ALA A 249 13.04 -13.01 4.57
CA ALA A 249 13.65 -12.59 5.83
C ALA A 249 14.81 -11.60 5.61
N ARG A 250 15.68 -11.88 4.62
CA ARG A 250 16.80 -10.98 4.24
C ARG A 250 16.30 -9.69 3.60
N PHE A 251 15.27 -9.75 2.77
CA PHE A 251 14.64 -8.59 2.15
C PHE A 251 14.10 -7.63 3.22
N TYR A 252 13.28 -8.10 4.16
CA TYR A 252 12.74 -7.24 5.22
C TYR A 252 13.83 -6.71 6.15
N ASP A 253 14.89 -7.48 6.41
CA ASP A 253 16.05 -6.99 7.16
C ASP A 253 16.69 -5.76 6.50
N LYS A 254 16.89 -5.79 5.18
CA LYS A 254 17.42 -4.64 4.43
C LYS A 254 16.46 -3.48 4.38
N VAL A 255 15.16 -3.70 4.21
CA VAL A 255 14.16 -2.63 4.27
C VAL A 255 14.17 -1.94 5.66
N LEU A 256 14.25 -2.72 6.74
CA LEU A 256 14.35 -2.16 8.09
C LEU A 256 15.63 -1.36 8.29
N LYS A 257 16.79 -1.88 7.87
CA LYS A 257 18.08 -1.17 7.94
C LYS A 257 18.07 0.12 7.14
N LYS A 258 17.50 0.11 5.92
CA LYS A 258 17.29 1.32 5.11
C LYS A 258 16.50 2.36 5.89
N ASN A 259 15.38 1.98 6.50
CA ASN A 259 14.52 2.90 7.25
C ASN A 259 15.21 3.46 8.51
N ILE A 260 15.98 2.63 9.23
CA ILE A 260 16.80 3.06 10.37
C ILE A 260 17.86 4.08 9.92
N ALA A 261 18.54 3.80 8.80
CA ALA A 261 19.55 4.68 8.24
C ALA A 261 18.95 6.03 7.80
N ILE A 262 17.79 6.02 7.13
CA ILE A 262 17.09 7.26 6.76
C ILE A 262 16.70 8.06 8.01
N ARG A 263 16.23 7.41 9.08
CA ARG A 263 15.93 8.07 10.35
C ARG A 263 17.18 8.76 10.94
N GLN A 264 18.31 8.06 10.98
CA GLN A 264 19.58 8.59 11.49
C GLN A 264 20.07 9.78 10.66
N LEU A 265 19.95 9.71 9.33
CA LEU A 265 20.39 10.76 8.41
C LEU A 265 19.50 12.00 8.43
N THR A 266 18.19 11.83 8.61
CA THR A 266 17.22 12.95 8.60
C THR A 266 16.96 13.54 9.98
N GLY A 267 17.21 12.77 11.05
CA GLY A 267 16.83 13.13 12.41
C GLY A 267 15.31 13.15 12.64
N ASP A 268 14.52 12.62 11.72
CA ASP A 268 13.07 12.62 11.80
C ASP A 268 12.51 11.47 12.65
N ASP A 269 11.23 11.55 12.97
CA ASP A 269 10.48 10.50 13.65
C ASP A 269 9.56 9.71 12.72
N TYR A 270 9.74 9.82 11.40
CA TYR A 270 8.90 9.14 10.40
C TYR A 270 9.07 7.62 10.46
N TYR A 271 10.29 7.16 10.69
CA TYR A 271 10.57 5.75 11.00
C TYR A 271 10.86 5.60 12.49
N THR A 272 10.47 4.48 13.10
CA THR A 272 10.82 4.10 14.47
C THR A 272 12.30 3.70 14.59
N VAL A 273 12.81 3.60 15.82
CA VAL A 273 14.18 3.10 16.10
C VAL A 273 14.41 1.69 15.54
N LYS A 274 13.36 0.89 15.39
CA LYS A 274 13.43 -0.46 14.81
C LYS A 274 13.21 -0.50 13.29
N GLY A 275 13.00 0.64 12.62
CA GLY A 275 12.80 0.72 11.16
C GLY A 275 11.36 0.54 10.67
N ASN A 276 10.38 0.37 11.56
CA ASN A 276 8.96 0.43 11.18
C ASN A 276 8.55 1.87 10.84
N VAL A 277 7.52 2.04 10.00
CA VAL A 277 6.87 3.34 9.80
C VAL A 277 6.17 3.75 11.10
N ASN A 278 6.42 4.97 11.55
CA ASN A 278 5.77 5.54 12.73
C ASN A 278 4.47 6.23 12.30
N TYR A 279 3.36 5.79 12.88
CA TYR A 279 2.06 6.41 12.65
C TYR A 279 1.60 7.11 13.93
N LEU A 280 1.22 8.39 13.82
CA LEU A 280 0.87 9.21 15.00
C LEU A 280 -0.33 8.68 15.79
N LEU A 281 -1.40 8.26 15.09
CA LEU A 281 -2.68 7.88 15.72
C LEU A 281 -3.23 6.53 15.23
N ARG A 282 -2.69 5.98 14.13
CA ARG A 282 -3.34 4.89 13.38
C ARG A 282 -2.33 4.01 12.66
N GLN A 283 -2.25 2.73 13.02
CA GLN A 283 -1.40 1.75 12.34
C GLN A 283 -1.99 1.36 10.99
N LYS A 284 -1.47 1.91 9.88
CA LYS A 284 -2.05 1.68 8.55
C LYS A 284 -1.64 0.36 7.90
N SER A 285 -0.50 -0.20 8.30
CA SER A 285 0.10 -1.39 7.68
C SER A 285 0.69 -2.31 8.74
N ALA A 286 0.91 -3.58 8.37
CA ALA A 286 1.58 -4.52 9.25
C ALA A 286 3.01 -4.02 9.56
N PRO A 287 3.45 -4.04 10.83
CA PRO A 287 4.83 -3.68 11.17
C PRO A 287 5.83 -4.54 10.39
N LEU A 288 6.80 -3.91 9.74
CA LEU A 288 7.86 -4.59 8.98
C LEU A 288 8.64 -5.57 9.86
N THR A 289 8.81 -5.26 11.15
CA THR A 289 9.41 -6.19 12.12
C THR A 289 8.60 -7.47 12.30
N LEU A 290 7.27 -7.39 12.28
CA LEU A 290 6.39 -8.55 12.38
C LEU A 290 6.47 -9.39 11.09
N ARG A 291 6.48 -8.73 9.93
CA ARG A 291 6.65 -9.41 8.63
C ARG A 291 7.99 -10.14 8.55
N LYS A 292 9.08 -9.51 9.00
CA LYS A 292 10.39 -10.16 9.13
C LYS A 292 10.32 -11.40 10.04
N GLU A 293 9.72 -11.27 11.22
CA GLU A 293 9.60 -12.39 12.17
C GLU A 293 8.76 -13.54 11.60
N PHE A 294 7.71 -13.25 10.84
CA PHE A 294 6.92 -14.25 10.13
C PHE A 294 7.78 -15.11 9.20
N PHE A 295 8.64 -14.50 8.38
CA PHE A 295 9.54 -15.24 7.50
C PHE A 295 10.70 -15.93 8.26
N GLN A 296 11.15 -15.39 9.40
CA GLN A 296 12.24 -15.99 10.17
C GLN A 296 11.81 -17.20 11.01
N LYS A 297 10.62 -17.16 11.60
CA LYS A 297 10.14 -18.14 12.59
C LYS A 297 8.81 -18.76 12.20
N GLY A 298 7.84 -17.92 11.86
CA GLY A 298 6.44 -18.31 11.66
C GLY A 298 6.20 -19.29 10.50
N TYR A 299 7.08 -19.34 9.50
CA TYR A 299 6.96 -20.31 8.41
C TYR A 299 7.01 -21.77 8.88
N LYS A 300 7.90 -22.10 9.83
CA LYS A 300 8.04 -23.49 10.31
C LYS A 300 6.78 -23.98 11.01
N ASP A 301 6.16 -23.09 11.79
CA ASP A 301 4.93 -23.37 12.51
C ASP A 301 3.74 -23.47 11.54
N PHE A 302 3.68 -22.60 10.52
CA PHE A 302 2.62 -22.60 9.50
C PHE A 302 2.63 -23.87 8.63
N VAL A 303 3.83 -24.32 8.19
CA VAL A 303 3.96 -25.58 7.45
C VAL A 303 3.64 -26.79 8.33
N GLY A 304 3.97 -26.74 9.63
CA GLY A 304 3.58 -27.77 10.60
C GLY A 304 2.06 -27.92 10.71
N GLU A 305 1.34 -26.81 10.87
CA GLU A 305 -0.13 -26.78 11.02
C GLU A 305 -0.88 -27.19 9.74
N GLU A 306 -0.39 -26.85 8.53
CA GLU A 306 -1.04 -27.29 7.28
C GLU A 306 -0.89 -28.80 7.05
N ASN A 307 0.28 -29.38 7.34
CA ASN A 307 0.48 -30.83 7.22
C ASN A 307 -0.45 -31.60 8.18
N GLU A 308 -0.71 -31.08 9.39
CA GLU A 308 -1.66 -31.68 10.33
C GLU A 308 -3.12 -31.54 9.86
N ASN A 309 -3.49 -30.40 9.28
CA ASN A 309 -4.85 -30.16 8.77
C ASN A 309 -5.15 -30.96 7.49
N GLU A 310 -4.19 -31.12 6.57
CA GLU A 310 -4.33 -31.99 5.39
C GLU A 310 -4.42 -33.48 5.80
N SER A 311 -3.66 -33.89 6.83
CA SER A 311 -3.74 -35.26 7.37
C SER A 311 -5.12 -35.59 7.97
N GLN A 312 -5.79 -34.59 8.54
CA GLN A 312 -7.13 -34.74 9.12
C GLN A 312 -8.27 -34.62 8.10
N SER A 313 -8.05 -33.96 6.95
CA SER A 313 -9.06 -33.86 5.89
C SER A 313 -9.10 -35.07 4.95
N VAL A 314 -8.14 -35.99 5.06
CA VAL A 314 -8.02 -37.21 4.23
C VAL A 314 -8.44 -38.47 5.00
N MET A 315 -8.82 -38.34 6.28
CA MET A 315 -9.51 -39.38 7.07
C MET A 315 -11.02 -39.12 7.16
#